data_AF-A0A0A0BLJ4-F1
#
_entry.id   AF-A0A0A0BLJ4-F1
#
_cell.length_a   1.000
_cell.length_b   1.000
_cell.length_c   1.000
_cell.angle_alpha   90.00
_cell.angle_beta   90.00
_cell.angle_gamma   90.00
#
_symmetry.space_group_name_H-M   'P 1'
#
loop_
_entity.id
_entity.type
_entity.pdbx_description
1 polymer ?
#
loop_
_entity_poly.entity_id
_entity_poly.type
_entity_poly.pdbx_seq_one_letter_code
_entity_poly.pdbx_strand_id
1 'polypeptide(L)'
;TALDATTVLGALVALGAAAVARIGVLHRSWPATWGGAGALVGVAAAFLTALPTGGGGPTVWSFVGLATVGVAAGFAAQPLRAGALRTVCTLALLVALGLLGHALGAPTLTRGAFFVVLAAGVGVALLLQHVAGRPPHSPWSGATRWMGVVAAVVGVLHGWGPGADEVLLVPAFVAGAVLVVALGVVHDRVVLQAAGPLLACVAWVLGAGQLGRDAAPWYTVPVGLALLSVVSLWRADRRRRARRPGSGPLVVTELVGVVFVVGASFVLAVTGAPGHAAAAAVLGLLVVAWGVLTRVRRRVATGVVVLLAAVVLLVVVPLVELLPSWGGAGTWLAVAGAGLVAVLAATFLERGRAAVSGRWSVWKERTGDWE
;
A
#
# COMPACT_ATOMS: atom_id res chain seq x y z
N THR A 1 36.21 -15.46 -15.51
CA THR A 1 36.28 -15.08 -16.93
C THR A 1 36.95 -13.72 -17.08
N ALA A 2 37.28 -13.26 -18.29
CA ALA A 2 37.86 -11.92 -18.51
C ALA A 2 36.97 -10.79 -17.95
N LEU A 3 35.64 -10.92 -18.10
CA LEU A 3 34.68 -9.96 -17.55
C LEU A 3 34.69 -9.91 -16.01
N ASP A 4 34.82 -11.05 -15.33
CA ASP A 4 34.94 -11.08 -13.87
C ASP A 4 36.19 -10.32 -13.40
N ALA A 5 37.32 -10.54 -14.08
CA ALA A 5 38.57 -9.83 -13.79
C ALA A 5 38.42 -8.33 -14.03
N THR A 6 37.81 -7.92 -15.15
CA THR A 6 37.52 -6.50 -15.44
C THR A 6 36.61 -5.88 -14.38
N THR A 7 35.60 -6.61 -13.91
CA THR A 7 34.68 -6.15 -12.87
C THR A 7 35.44 -5.85 -11.58
N VAL A 8 36.26 -6.80 -11.11
CA VAL A 8 37.03 -6.67 -9.87
C VAL A 8 38.09 -5.57 -10.00
N LEU A 9 38.82 -5.52 -11.11
CA LEU A 9 39.85 -4.50 -11.33
C LEU A 9 39.25 -3.09 -11.35
N GLY A 10 38.14 -2.87 -12.07
CA GLY A 10 37.44 -1.59 -12.06
C GLY A 10 36.98 -1.18 -10.66
N ALA A 11 36.47 -2.14 -9.88
CA ALA A 11 36.03 -1.90 -8.51
C ALA A 11 37.19 -1.55 -7.56
N LEU A 12 38.35 -2.21 -7.71
CA LEU A 12 39.56 -1.90 -6.94
C LEU A 12 40.08 -0.49 -7.25
N VAL A 13 40.04 -0.07 -8.52
CA VAL A 13 40.39 1.32 -8.91
C VAL A 13 39.44 2.32 -8.25
N ALA A 14 38.13 2.04 -8.25
CA ALA A 14 37.14 2.89 -7.58
C ALA A 14 37.40 2.98 -6.06
N LEU A 15 37.71 1.85 -5.41
CA LEU A 15 38.02 1.81 -3.98
C LEU A 15 39.32 2.56 -3.65
N GLY A 16 40.37 2.39 -4.46
CA GLY A 16 41.63 3.12 -4.32
C GLY A 16 41.42 4.63 -4.44
N ALA A 17 40.65 5.08 -5.44
CA ALA A 17 40.30 6.49 -5.60
C ALA A 17 39.48 7.02 -4.41
N ALA A 18 38.55 6.24 -3.87
CA ALA A 18 37.79 6.60 -2.68
C ALA A 18 38.68 6.73 -1.43
N ALA A 19 39.67 5.84 -1.27
CA ALA A 19 40.66 5.93 -0.20
C ALA A 19 41.52 7.20 -0.34
N VAL A 20 42.00 7.51 -1.54
CA VAL A 20 42.75 8.74 -1.84
C VAL A 20 41.93 9.99 -1.54
N ALA A 21 40.65 10.02 -1.94
CA ALA A 21 39.74 11.12 -1.62
C ALA A 21 39.60 11.35 -0.11
N ARG A 22 39.62 10.28 0.68
CA ARG A 22 39.48 10.33 2.14
C ARG A 22 40.74 10.82 2.84
N ILE A 23 41.92 10.45 2.33
CA ILE A 23 43.21 10.92 2.86
C ILE A 23 43.44 12.39 2.48
N GLY A 24 42.91 12.84 1.33
CA GLY A 24 42.97 14.24 0.91
C GLY A 24 44.32 14.68 0.32
N VAL A 25 45.15 13.72 -0.13
CA VAL A 25 46.49 13.99 -0.70
C VAL A 25 46.40 14.69 -2.07
N LEU A 26 45.35 14.39 -2.85
CA LEU A 26 45.17 14.91 -4.20
C LEU A 26 43.95 15.81 -4.31
N HIS A 27 43.96 16.69 -5.32
CA HIS A 27 42.82 17.52 -5.66
C HIS A 27 41.59 16.65 -5.99
N ARG A 28 40.39 17.07 -5.55
CA ARG A 28 39.14 16.29 -5.62
C ARG A 28 38.75 15.82 -7.04
N SER A 29 39.22 16.51 -8.08
CA SER A 29 38.98 16.11 -9.47
C SER A 29 39.62 14.75 -9.80
N TRP A 30 40.80 14.46 -9.25
CA TRP A 30 41.51 13.21 -9.54
C TRP A 30 40.74 11.96 -9.10
N PRO A 31 40.34 11.81 -7.82
CA PRO A 31 39.59 10.65 -7.37
C PRO A 31 38.18 10.60 -7.95
N ALA A 32 37.59 11.73 -8.33
CA ALA A 32 36.30 11.76 -9.02
C ALA A 32 36.41 11.16 -10.43
N THR A 33 37.42 11.55 -11.22
CA THR A 33 37.62 11.06 -12.59
C THR A 33 38.00 9.57 -12.60
N TRP A 34 39.03 9.19 -11.86
CA TRP A 34 39.52 7.80 -11.85
C TRP A 34 38.57 6.86 -11.11
N GLY A 35 37.98 7.31 -10.01
CA GLY A 35 36.98 6.54 -9.29
C GLY A 35 35.72 6.33 -10.12
N GLY A 36 35.27 7.37 -10.83
CA GLY A 36 34.14 7.28 -11.77
C GLY A 36 34.41 6.34 -12.93
N ALA A 37 35.59 6.43 -13.56
CA ALA A 37 35.99 5.54 -14.65
C ALA A 37 36.07 4.06 -14.18
N GLY A 38 36.73 3.81 -13.05
CA GLY A 38 36.82 2.46 -12.47
C GLY A 38 35.43 1.88 -12.13
N ALA A 39 34.57 2.68 -11.51
CA ALA A 39 33.20 2.28 -11.21
C ALA A 39 32.39 1.97 -12.47
N LEU A 40 32.49 2.81 -13.51
CA LEU A 40 31.78 2.61 -14.77
C LEU A 40 32.23 1.34 -15.49
N VAL A 41 33.55 1.10 -15.57
CA VAL A 41 34.11 -0.13 -16.16
C VAL A 41 33.67 -1.36 -15.37
N GLY A 42 33.75 -1.30 -14.03
CA GLY A 42 33.33 -2.40 -13.17
C GLY A 42 31.84 -2.72 -13.32
N VAL A 43 30.98 -1.71 -13.26
CA VAL A 43 29.53 -1.87 -13.43
C VAL A 43 29.18 -2.39 -14.83
N ALA A 44 29.81 -1.87 -15.88
CA ALA A 44 29.57 -2.32 -17.25
C ALA A 44 29.97 -3.79 -17.44
N ALA A 45 31.11 -4.22 -16.90
CA ALA A 45 31.54 -5.61 -16.95
C ALA A 45 30.58 -6.54 -16.19
N ALA A 46 30.15 -6.17 -14.98
CA ALA A 46 29.14 -6.91 -14.23
C ALA A 46 27.80 -7.00 -15.01
N PHE A 47 27.36 -5.90 -15.62
CA PHE A 47 26.15 -5.90 -16.44
C PHE A 47 26.25 -6.87 -17.62
N LEU A 48 27.37 -6.87 -18.34
CA LEU A 48 27.60 -7.78 -19.46
C LEU A 48 27.62 -9.25 -19.03
N THR A 49 28.11 -9.58 -17.82
CA THR A 49 28.02 -10.96 -17.28
C THR A 49 26.59 -11.40 -17.00
N ALA A 50 25.69 -10.45 -16.72
CA ALA A 50 24.29 -10.73 -16.44
C ALA A 50 23.43 -10.87 -17.71
N LEU A 51 23.97 -10.52 -18.89
CA LEU A 51 23.23 -10.67 -20.15
C LEU A 51 23.16 -12.15 -20.59
N PRO A 52 22.02 -12.61 -21.13
CA PRO A 52 21.85 -13.99 -21.62
C PRO A 52 22.88 -14.39 -22.69
N THR A 53 23.33 -13.42 -23.48
CA THR A 53 24.33 -13.59 -24.55
C THR A 53 25.75 -13.81 -24.02
N GLY A 54 26.01 -13.56 -22.73
CA GLY A 54 27.33 -13.68 -22.10
C GLY A 54 27.75 -15.12 -21.74
N GLY A 55 26.91 -16.12 -22.00
CA GLY A 55 27.25 -17.55 -21.93
C GLY A 55 27.48 -18.16 -20.54
N GLY A 56 27.67 -17.36 -19.48
CA GLY A 56 28.03 -17.86 -18.14
C GLY A 56 27.10 -17.46 -16.99
N GLY A 57 26.15 -16.55 -17.21
CA GLY A 57 25.31 -16.00 -16.15
C GLY A 57 26.08 -15.19 -15.08
N PRO A 58 25.35 -14.53 -14.15
CA PRO A 58 25.95 -13.82 -13.02
C PRO A 58 26.86 -14.71 -12.16
N THR A 59 28.08 -14.26 -11.90
CA THR A 59 29.04 -14.96 -11.03
C THR A 59 29.15 -14.27 -9.66
N VAL A 60 29.71 -14.98 -8.67
CA VAL A 60 30.04 -14.40 -7.35
C VAL A 60 31.01 -13.23 -7.48
N TRP A 61 31.87 -13.23 -8.51
CA TRP A 61 32.81 -12.14 -8.77
C TRP A 61 32.13 -10.86 -9.24
N SER A 62 31.06 -10.96 -10.03
CA SER A 62 30.22 -9.81 -10.39
C SER A 62 29.58 -9.16 -9.16
N PHE A 63 29.14 -9.98 -8.19
CA PHE A 63 28.69 -9.48 -6.88
C PHE A 63 29.81 -8.75 -6.14
N VAL A 64 30.98 -9.38 -5.97
CA VAL A 64 32.11 -8.80 -5.21
C VAL A 64 32.52 -7.46 -5.82
N GLY A 65 32.61 -7.38 -7.16
CA GLY A 65 32.93 -6.15 -7.86
C GLY A 65 31.90 -5.04 -7.63
N LEU A 66 30.60 -5.31 -7.82
CA LEU A 66 29.55 -4.31 -7.58
C LEU A 66 29.44 -3.89 -6.11
N ALA A 67 29.58 -4.84 -5.18
CA ALA A 67 29.59 -4.54 -3.76
C ALA A 67 30.77 -3.61 -3.41
N THR A 68 31.94 -3.88 -3.97
CA THR A 68 33.14 -3.06 -3.81
C THR A 68 32.95 -1.65 -4.39
N VAL A 69 32.33 -1.52 -5.57
CA VAL A 69 31.95 -0.21 -6.14
C VAL A 69 30.98 0.53 -5.22
N GLY A 70 29.98 -0.17 -4.68
CA GLY A 70 29.04 0.42 -3.73
C GLY A 70 29.74 0.94 -2.47
N VAL A 71 30.60 0.14 -1.88
CA VAL A 71 31.43 0.50 -0.72
C VAL A 71 32.31 1.71 -1.03
N ALA A 72 32.99 1.71 -2.17
CA ALA A 72 33.81 2.83 -2.64
C ALA A 72 33.00 4.13 -2.75
N ALA A 73 31.82 4.09 -3.37
CA ALA A 73 30.93 5.24 -3.48
C ALA A 73 30.48 5.77 -2.10
N GLY A 74 30.17 4.88 -1.16
CA GLY A 74 29.83 5.23 0.22
C GLY A 74 30.98 5.94 0.95
N PHE A 75 32.20 5.40 0.83
CA PHE A 75 33.41 5.99 1.41
C PHE A 75 33.75 7.36 0.79
N ALA A 76 33.54 7.53 -0.52
CA ALA A 76 33.84 8.76 -1.24
C ALA A 76 32.79 9.87 -1.07
N ALA A 77 31.56 9.53 -0.65
CA ALA A 77 30.44 10.49 -0.59
C ALA A 77 30.70 11.72 0.28
N GLN A 78 31.29 11.54 1.46
CA GLN A 78 31.62 12.64 2.38
C GLN A 78 32.82 13.49 1.90
N PRO A 79 33.99 12.92 1.57
CA PRO A 79 35.15 13.71 1.15
C PRO A 79 34.92 14.49 -0.15
N LEU A 80 34.15 13.92 -1.09
CA LEU A 80 33.79 14.58 -2.35
C LEU A 80 32.60 15.53 -2.22
N ARG A 81 31.95 15.61 -1.05
CA ARG A 81 30.71 16.38 -0.81
C ARG A 81 29.60 16.07 -1.83
N ALA A 82 29.58 14.84 -2.33
CA ALA A 82 28.64 14.38 -3.34
C ALA A 82 27.60 13.43 -2.72
N GLY A 83 26.50 13.99 -2.24
CA GLY A 83 25.42 13.21 -1.60
C GLY A 83 24.83 12.12 -2.51
N ALA A 84 24.84 12.32 -3.82
CA ALA A 84 24.39 11.35 -4.82
C ALA A 84 25.16 10.02 -4.77
N LEU A 85 26.43 10.02 -4.35
CA LEU A 85 27.23 8.79 -4.22
C LEU A 85 26.67 7.82 -3.17
N ARG A 86 25.90 8.31 -2.20
CA ARG A 86 25.23 7.44 -1.20
C ARG A 86 24.07 6.68 -1.83
N THR A 87 23.34 7.32 -2.74
CA THR A 87 22.30 6.65 -3.53
C THR A 87 22.94 5.59 -4.44
N VAL A 88 24.03 5.94 -5.12
CA VAL A 88 24.80 4.98 -5.95
C VAL A 88 25.29 3.80 -5.11
N CYS A 89 25.82 4.05 -3.91
CA CYS A 89 26.21 3.03 -2.95
C CYS A 89 25.07 2.06 -2.63
N THR A 90 23.89 2.57 -2.25
CA THR A 90 22.74 1.72 -1.94
C THR A 90 22.23 0.94 -3.15
N LEU A 91 22.20 1.55 -4.33
CA LEU A 91 21.77 0.88 -5.56
C LEU A 91 22.75 -0.21 -5.97
N ALA A 92 24.06 0.07 -5.93
CA ALA A 92 25.09 -0.91 -6.24
C ALA A 92 25.05 -2.10 -5.28
N LEU A 93 24.87 -1.87 -3.97
CA LEU A 93 24.74 -2.95 -2.98
C LEU A 93 23.46 -3.77 -3.19
N LEU A 94 22.33 -3.14 -3.53
CA LEU A 94 21.09 -3.85 -3.87
C LEU A 94 21.26 -4.75 -5.09
N VAL A 95 21.84 -4.22 -6.17
CA VAL A 95 22.09 -4.99 -7.40
C VAL A 95 23.06 -6.13 -7.10
N ALA A 96 24.13 -5.86 -6.34
CA ALA A 96 25.09 -6.88 -5.92
C ALA A 96 24.37 -8.02 -5.17
N LEU A 97 23.53 -7.72 -4.18
CA LEU A 97 22.77 -8.74 -3.44
C LEU A 97 21.85 -9.55 -4.34
N GLY A 98 21.20 -8.90 -5.33
CA GLY A 98 20.41 -9.59 -6.34
C GLY A 98 21.24 -10.56 -7.19
N LEU A 99 22.43 -10.15 -7.63
CA LEU A 99 23.36 -11.00 -8.38
C LEU A 99 23.90 -12.15 -7.51
N LEU A 100 24.19 -11.91 -6.23
CA LEU A 100 24.65 -12.96 -5.31
C LEU A 100 23.60 -14.07 -5.17
N GLY A 101 22.32 -13.70 -4.98
CA GLY A 101 21.24 -14.67 -4.94
C GLY A 101 21.17 -15.51 -6.22
N HIS A 102 21.42 -14.90 -7.39
CA HIS A 102 21.44 -15.63 -8.65
C HIS A 102 22.66 -16.57 -8.76
N ALA A 103 23.85 -16.09 -8.39
CA ALA A 103 25.09 -16.86 -8.44
C ALA A 103 25.07 -18.06 -7.47
N LEU A 104 24.36 -17.95 -6.35
CA LEU A 104 24.17 -19.06 -5.39
C LEU A 104 23.04 -20.02 -5.81
N GLY A 105 22.39 -19.81 -6.96
CA GLY A 105 21.27 -20.63 -7.41
C GLY A 105 20.04 -20.52 -6.50
N ALA A 106 19.87 -19.39 -5.79
CA ALA A 106 18.75 -19.22 -4.88
C ALA A 106 17.41 -19.24 -5.66
N PRO A 107 16.37 -19.92 -5.14
CA PRO A 107 15.05 -19.92 -5.74
C PRO A 107 14.53 -18.50 -6.01
N THR A 108 13.77 -18.31 -7.09
CA THR A 108 13.17 -17.01 -7.45
C THR A 108 12.32 -16.47 -6.30
N LEU A 109 11.55 -17.34 -5.65
CA LEU A 109 10.79 -17.05 -4.43
C LEU A 109 11.64 -16.43 -3.32
N THR A 110 12.78 -17.03 -2.98
CA THR A 110 13.68 -16.55 -1.92
C THR A 110 14.26 -15.17 -2.26
N ARG A 111 14.66 -14.98 -3.53
CA ARG A 111 15.19 -13.70 -4.01
C ARG A 111 14.13 -12.60 -3.96
N GLY A 112 12.94 -12.87 -4.47
CA GLY A 112 11.83 -11.91 -4.42
C GLY A 112 11.39 -11.59 -2.99
N ALA A 113 11.25 -12.61 -2.14
CA ALA A 113 10.90 -12.43 -0.72
C ALA A 113 11.90 -11.53 0.00
N PHE A 114 13.20 -11.67 -0.26
CA PHE A 114 14.22 -10.78 0.30
C PHE A 114 13.96 -9.30 -0.03
N PHE A 115 13.69 -8.98 -1.30
CA PHE A 115 13.41 -7.60 -1.72
C PHE A 115 12.10 -7.06 -1.14
N VAL A 116 11.08 -7.91 -1.03
CA VAL A 116 9.80 -7.55 -0.39
C VAL A 116 9.98 -7.22 1.08
N VAL A 117 10.68 -8.08 1.84
CA VAL A 117 11.00 -7.86 3.26
C VAL A 117 11.85 -6.59 3.42
N LEU A 118 12.82 -6.37 2.54
CA LEU A 118 13.65 -5.17 2.56
C LEU A 118 12.84 -3.90 2.32
N ALA A 119 11.94 -3.90 1.34
CA ALA A 119 11.05 -2.75 1.06
C ALA A 119 10.13 -2.44 2.25
N ALA A 120 9.53 -3.46 2.85
CA ALA A 120 8.68 -3.31 4.04
C ALA A 120 9.50 -2.79 5.24
N GLY A 121 10.67 -3.38 5.49
CA GLY A 121 11.58 -2.98 6.57
C GLY A 121 12.05 -1.53 6.42
N VAL A 122 12.36 -1.08 5.20
CA VAL A 122 12.66 0.33 4.92
C VAL A 122 11.46 1.22 5.20
N GLY A 123 10.26 0.85 4.76
CA GLY A 123 9.03 1.60 5.05
C GLY A 123 8.79 1.78 6.55
N VAL A 124 8.93 0.69 7.32
CA VAL A 124 8.82 0.72 8.79
C VAL A 124 9.92 1.59 9.42
N ALA A 125 11.17 1.45 8.97
CA ALA A 125 12.28 2.25 9.49
C ALA A 125 12.08 3.75 9.25
N LEU A 126 11.55 4.13 8.08
CA LEU A 126 11.21 5.52 7.76
C LEU A 126 10.11 6.07 8.68
N LEU A 127 9.06 5.27 8.95
CA LEU A 127 8.01 5.64 9.91
C LEU A 127 8.56 5.79 11.33
N LEU A 128 9.39 4.85 11.79
CA LEU A 128 10.01 4.92 13.11
C LEU A 128 10.93 6.14 13.25
N GLN A 129 11.68 6.49 12.20
CA GLN A 129 12.49 7.72 12.17
C GLN A 129 11.64 8.98 12.29
N HIS A 130 10.48 9.01 11.61
CA HIS A 130 9.54 10.13 11.69
C HIS A 130 8.93 10.25 13.09
N VAL A 131 8.45 9.14 13.67
CA VAL A 131 7.88 9.11 15.04
C VAL A 131 8.93 9.50 16.08
N ALA A 132 10.19 9.11 15.89
CA ALA A 132 11.29 9.49 16.77
C ALA A 132 11.74 10.96 16.60
N GLY A 133 11.09 11.75 15.75
CA GLY A 133 11.43 13.17 15.53
C GLY A 133 12.81 13.39 14.91
N ARG A 134 13.41 12.38 14.28
CA ARG A 134 14.72 12.53 13.65
C ARG A 134 14.62 13.44 12.43
N PRO A 135 15.57 14.36 12.22
CA PRO A 135 15.49 15.31 11.12
C PRO A 135 15.46 14.56 9.78
N PRO A 136 14.53 14.89 8.87
CA PRO A 136 14.36 14.22 7.57
C PRO A 136 15.57 14.42 6.63
N HIS A 137 16.46 15.35 6.99
CA HIS A 137 17.65 15.73 6.22
C HIS A 137 18.91 14.94 6.59
N SER A 138 18.78 13.79 7.25
CA SER A 138 19.93 12.88 7.37
C SER A 138 20.51 12.65 5.97
N PRO A 139 21.81 12.80 5.78
CA PRO A 139 22.41 12.67 4.46
C PRO A 139 22.31 11.24 3.90
N TRP A 140 21.81 10.27 4.67
CA TRP A 140 21.43 8.93 4.23
C TRP A 140 19.94 8.75 3.89
N SER A 141 19.06 9.69 4.24
CA SER A 141 17.62 9.54 4.03
C SER A 141 17.26 9.42 2.54
N GLY A 142 17.98 10.11 1.65
CA GLY A 142 17.83 9.94 0.19
C GLY A 142 18.14 8.51 -0.26
N ALA A 143 19.26 7.96 0.19
CA ALA A 143 19.71 6.63 -0.18
C ALA A 143 18.78 5.54 0.36
N THR A 144 18.36 5.64 1.63
CA THR A 144 17.41 4.71 2.25
C THR A 144 16.06 4.70 1.52
N ARG A 145 15.55 5.86 1.08
CA ARG A 145 14.31 5.94 0.30
C ARG A 145 14.42 5.23 -1.05
N TRP A 146 15.48 5.52 -1.80
CA TRP A 146 15.72 4.85 -3.09
C TRP A 146 15.92 3.35 -2.93
N MET A 147 16.59 2.92 -1.87
CA MET A 147 16.75 1.51 -1.55
C MET A 147 15.40 0.80 -1.38
N GLY A 148 14.48 1.40 -0.61
CA GLY A 148 13.13 0.87 -0.48
C GLY A 148 12.37 0.82 -1.80
N VAL A 149 12.43 1.91 -2.59
CA VAL A 149 11.71 2.00 -3.88
C VAL A 149 12.20 0.94 -4.85
N VAL A 150 13.53 0.80 -5.00
CA VAL A 150 14.11 -0.20 -5.89
C VAL A 150 13.81 -1.61 -5.40
N ALA A 151 13.89 -1.87 -4.09
CA ALA A 151 13.52 -3.16 -3.53
C ALA A 151 12.04 -3.50 -3.81
N ALA A 152 11.12 -2.54 -3.68
CA ALA A 152 9.70 -2.75 -3.99
C ALA A 152 9.49 -3.06 -5.49
N VAL A 153 10.10 -2.29 -6.39
CA VAL A 153 10.01 -2.50 -7.84
C VAL A 153 10.58 -3.86 -8.23
N VAL A 154 11.76 -4.22 -7.72
CA VAL A 154 12.40 -5.51 -8.00
C VAL A 154 11.56 -6.68 -7.45
N GLY A 155 10.95 -6.52 -6.27
CA GLY A 155 10.01 -7.50 -5.72
C GLY A 155 8.80 -7.74 -6.63
N VAL A 156 8.22 -6.67 -7.19
CA VAL A 156 7.11 -6.77 -8.17
C VAL A 156 7.58 -7.45 -9.47
N LEU A 157 8.75 -7.07 -9.99
CA LEU A 157 9.30 -7.68 -11.21
C LEU A 157 9.56 -9.18 -11.04
N HIS A 158 9.99 -9.63 -9.84
CA HIS A 158 10.12 -11.05 -9.53
C HIS A 158 8.79 -11.80 -9.48
N GLY A 159 7.68 -11.13 -9.17
CA GLY A 159 6.34 -11.70 -9.20
C GLY A 159 5.65 -11.64 -10.57
N TRP A 160 6.15 -10.82 -11.52
CA TRP A 160 5.49 -10.60 -12.82
C TRP A 160 6.27 -11.09 -14.06
N GLY A 161 7.59 -11.28 -13.94
CA GLY A 161 8.46 -11.65 -15.07
C GLY A 161 8.31 -13.08 -15.59
N PRO A 162 8.97 -13.42 -16.72
CA PRO A 162 9.04 -14.79 -17.20
C PRO A 162 9.74 -15.70 -16.18
N GLY A 163 9.06 -16.76 -15.75
CA GLY A 163 9.51 -17.63 -14.65
C GLY A 163 9.24 -17.06 -13.25
N ALA A 164 8.31 -16.10 -13.14
CA ALA A 164 7.91 -15.51 -11.87
C ALA A 164 7.09 -16.46 -10.99
N ASP A 165 7.24 -16.26 -9.68
CA ASP A 165 6.37 -16.83 -8.66
C ASP A 165 5.26 -15.82 -8.37
N GLU A 166 4.06 -16.01 -8.96
CA GLU A 166 2.90 -15.11 -8.78
C GLU A 166 2.53 -14.90 -7.31
N VAL A 167 2.88 -15.87 -6.45
CA VAL A 167 2.74 -15.81 -4.99
C VAL A 167 3.44 -14.58 -4.39
N LEU A 168 4.48 -14.05 -5.04
CA LEU A 168 5.23 -12.87 -4.58
C LEU A 168 4.55 -11.53 -4.91
N LEU A 169 3.58 -11.50 -5.84
CA LEU A 169 2.95 -10.24 -6.25
C LEU A 169 2.21 -9.59 -5.08
N VAL A 170 1.38 -10.35 -4.38
CA VAL A 170 0.60 -9.87 -3.23
C VAL A 170 1.52 -9.24 -2.17
N PRO A 171 2.52 -9.93 -1.61
CA PRO A 171 3.37 -9.35 -0.59
C PRO A 171 4.24 -8.20 -1.13
N ALA A 172 4.62 -8.20 -2.42
CA ALA A 172 5.33 -7.08 -3.04
C ALA A 172 4.48 -5.79 -3.11
N PHE A 173 3.21 -5.89 -3.51
CA PHE A 173 2.30 -4.76 -3.50
C PHE A 173 1.98 -4.27 -2.08
N VAL A 174 1.89 -5.19 -1.09
CA VAL A 174 1.73 -4.82 0.33
C VAL A 174 2.96 -4.06 0.84
N ALA A 175 4.17 -4.55 0.58
CA ALA A 175 5.40 -3.86 0.96
C ALA A 175 5.52 -2.49 0.27
N GLY A 176 5.15 -2.41 -1.02
CA GLY A 176 5.06 -1.16 -1.77
C GLY A 176 4.06 -0.19 -1.15
N ALA A 177 2.88 -0.67 -0.73
CA ALA A 177 1.89 0.15 -0.04
C ALA A 177 2.44 0.75 1.26
N VAL A 178 3.06 -0.08 2.12
CA VAL A 178 3.70 0.38 3.37
C VAL A 178 4.77 1.44 3.10
N LEU A 179 5.64 1.19 2.12
CA LEU A 179 6.69 2.13 1.75
C LEU A 179 6.13 3.45 1.22
N VAL A 180 5.13 3.41 0.34
CA VAL A 180 4.53 4.61 -0.26
C VAL A 180 3.79 5.45 0.80
N VAL A 181 3.09 4.80 1.74
CA VAL A 181 2.53 5.49 2.91
C VAL A 181 3.64 6.13 3.75
N ALA A 182 4.69 5.38 4.07
CA ALA A 182 5.82 5.88 4.85
C ALA A 182 6.47 7.11 4.21
N LEU A 183 6.75 7.05 2.90
CA LEU A 183 7.27 8.17 2.12
C LEU A 183 6.33 9.36 2.13
N GLY A 184 5.02 9.11 1.98
CA GLY A 184 4.01 10.15 2.05
C GLY A 184 3.93 10.83 3.42
N VAL A 185 4.08 10.08 4.51
CA VAL A 185 4.11 10.61 5.88
C VAL A 185 5.39 11.42 6.12
N VAL A 186 6.55 10.86 5.79
CA VAL A 186 7.86 11.52 5.98
C VAL A 186 7.98 12.82 5.20
N HIS A 187 7.34 12.94 4.04
CA HIS A 187 7.41 14.12 3.18
C HIS A 187 6.17 15.02 3.22
N ASP A 188 5.22 14.75 4.11
CA ASP A 188 3.93 15.45 4.16
C ASP A 188 3.23 15.54 2.78
N ARG A 189 3.37 14.48 1.96
CA ARG A 189 2.77 14.38 0.63
C ARG A 189 1.54 13.48 0.66
N VAL A 190 0.38 14.09 0.81
CA VAL A 190 -0.93 13.41 0.84
C VAL A 190 -1.18 12.55 -0.40
N VAL A 191 -0.72 12.99 -1.58
CA VAL A 191 -0.85 12.22 -2.83
C VAL A 191 -0.14 10.86 -2.71
N LEU A 192 1.04 10.81 -2.10
CA LEU A 192 1.74 9.55 -1.85
C LEU A 192 1.01 8.72 -0.78
N GLN A 193 0.57 9.35 0.31
CA GLN A 193 -0.22 8.65 1.33
C GLN A 193 -1.49 8.02 0.75
N ALA A 194 -2.12 8.69 -0.22
CA ALA A 194 -3.32 8.21 -0.91
C ALA A 194 -3.05 7.07 -1.90
N ALA A 195 -1.83 6.95 -2.44
CA ALA A 195 -1.46 5.83 -3.31
C ALA A 195 -1.28 4.51 -2.54
N GLY A 196 -0.94 4.56 -1.25
CA GLY A 196 -0.78 3.39 -0.40
C GLY A 196 -2.02 2.48 -0.34
N PRO A 197 -3.20 3.00 0.03
CA PRO A 197 -4.43 2.21 0.03
C PRO A 197 -4.80 1.64 -1.35
N LEU A 198 -4.46 2.32 -2.45
CA LEU A 198 -4.66 1.80 -3.80
C LEU A 198 -3.77 0.59 -4.07
N LEU A 199 -2.49 0.65 -3.68
CA LEU A 199 -1.57 -0.49 -3.81
C LEU A 199 -2.00 -1.69 -2.95
N ALA A 200 -2.49 -1.43 -1.72
CA ALA A 200 -3.05 -2.49 -0.86
C ALA A 200 -4.30 -3.12 -1.49
N CYS A 201 -5.13 -2.31 -2.16
CA CYS A 201 -6.28 -2.82 -2.90
C CYS A 201 -5.86 -3.69 -4.09
N VAL A 202 -4.84 -3.28 -4.85
CA VAL A 202 -4.28 -4.10 -5.94
C VAL A 202 -3.75 -5.43 -5.38
N ALA A 203 -3.03 -5.41 -4.26
CA ALA A 203 -2.54 -6.62 -3.60
C ALA A 203 -3.69 -7.57 -3.25
N TRP A 204 -4.79 -7.04 -2.72
CA TRP A 204 -5.96 -7.85 -2.40
C TRP A 204 -6.59 -8.45 -3.66
N VAL A 205 -6.77 -7.67 -4.74
CA VAL A 205 -7.39 -8.15 -5.99
C VAL A 205 -6.57 -9.30 -6.59
N LEU A 206 -5.25 -9.16 -6.57
CA LEU A 206 -4.33 -10.22 -7.02
C LEU A 206 -4.45 -11.46 -6.12
N GLY A 207 -4.49 -11.29 -4.80
CA GLY A 207 -4.66 -12.40 -3.87
C GLY A 207 -6.02 -13.10 -3.97
N ALA A 208 -7.09 -12.35 -4.20
CA ALA A 208 -8.42 -12.91 -4.40
C ALA A 208 -8.52 -13.74 -5.68
N GLY A 209 -7.81 -13.34 -6.74
CA GLY A 209 -7.66 -14.17 -7.95
C GLY A 209 -7.05 -15.54 -7.66
N GLN A 210 -6.14 -15.62 -6.68
CA GLN A 210 -5.49 -16.87 -6.26
C GLN A 210 -6.38 -17.74 -5.34
N LEU A 211 -7.29 -17.11 -4.58
CA LEU A 211 -8.19 -17.80 -3.65
C LEU A 211 -9.43 -18.43 -4.32
N GLY A 212 -9.59 -18.28 -5.64
CA GLY A 212 -10.67 -18.89 -6.41
C GLY A 212 -11.99 -18.09 -6.43
N ARG A 213 -13.02 -18.66 -7.06
CA ARG A 213 -14.29 -17.96 -7.35
C ARG A 213 -15.04 -17.47 -6.10
N ASP A 214 -14.84 -18.11 -4.95
CA ASP A 214 -15.53 -17.78 -3.70
C ASP A 214 -15.03 -16.46 -3.07
N ALA A 215 -13.82 -16.01 -3.43
CA ALA A 215 -13.26 -14.74 -2.96
C ALA A 215 -13.68 -13.55 -3.83
N ALA A 216 -14.10 -13.77 -5.08
CA ALA A 216 -14.40 -12.72 -6.05
C ALA A 216 -15.42 -11.68 -5.55
N PRO A 217 -16.53 -12.00 -4.86
CA PRO A 217 -17.49 -10.98 -4.44
C PRO A 217 -16.90 -9.91 -3.52
N TRP A 218 -15.86 -10.27 -2.76
CA TRP A 218 -15.31 -9.43 -1.69
C TRP A 218 -14.36 -8.33 -2.19
N TYR A 219 -14.10 -8.20 -3.51
CA TYR A 219 -13.17 -7.18 -4.04
C TYR A 219 -13.60 -5.75 -3.80
N THR A 220 -14.91 -5.56 -3.61
CA THR A 220 -15.48 -4.25 -3.33
C THR A 220 -15.05 -3.74 -1.95
N VAL A 221 -14.82 -4.61 -0.97
CA VAL A 221 -14.40 -4.25 0.40
C VAL A 221 -13.05 -3.51 0.45
N PRO A 222 -11.93 -4.06 -0.04
CA PRO A 222 -10.64 -3.36 -0.02
C PRO A 222 -10.66 -2.08 -0.88
N VAL A 223 -11.40 -2.06 -2.00
CA VAL A 223 -11.59 -0.85 -2.82
C VAL A 223 -12.27 0.23 -1.97
N GLY A 224 -13.35 -0.13 -1.28
CA GLY A 224 -14.09 0.76 -0.41
C GLY A 224 -13.23 1.29 0.73
N LEU A 225 -12.50 0.41 1.43
CA LEU A 225 -11.56 0.80 2.49
C LEU A 225 -10.45 1.72 1.97
N ALA A 226 -9.95 1.47 0.76
CA ALA A 226 -8.95 2.33 0.14
C ALA A 226 -9.49 3.74 -0.11
N LEU A 227 -10.69 3.84 -0.70
CA LEU A 227 -11.36 5.12 -0.91
C LEU A 227 -11.62 5.87 0.41
N LEU A 228 -12.12 5.19 1.44
CA LEU A 228 -12.38 5.79 2.75
C LEU A 228 -11.09 6.27 3.44
N SER A 229 -9.99 5.53 3.27
CA SER A 229 -8.66 5.92 3.74
C SER A 229 -8.18 7.19 3.03
N VAL A 230 -8.24 7.22 1.69
CA VAL A 230 -7.87 8.39 0.88
C VAL A 230 -8.69 9.62 1.27
N VAL A 231 -10.01 9.48 1.39
CA VAL A 231 -10.91 10.56 1.83
C VAL A 231 -10.49 11.09 3.21
N SER A 232 -10.15 10.20 4.14
CA SER A 232 -9.74 10.60 5.51
C SER A 232 -8.43 11.38 5.51
N LEU A 233 -7.45 10.95 4.72
CA LEU A 233 -6.17 11.64 4.53
C LEU A 233 -6.38 13.03 3.93
N TRP A 234 -7.21 13.12 2.88
CA TRP A 234 -7.56 14.40 2.25
C TRP A 234 -8.32 15.36 3.19
N ARG A 235 -9.22 14.85 4.04
CA ARG A 235 -9.87 15.68 5.07
C ARG A 235 -8.87 16.18 6.10
N ALA A 236 -7.96 15.32 6.55
CA ALA A 236 -6.93 15.70 7.51
C ALA A 236 -6.01 16.81 6.95
N ASP A 237 -5.57 16.70 5.70
CA ASP A 237 -4.77 17.73 5.05
C ASP A 237 -5.53 19.04 4.85
N ARG A 238 -6.80 18.98 4.42
CA ARG A 238 -7.63 20.18 4.30
C ARG A 238 -7.78 20.92 5.63
N ARG A 239 -7.98 20.19 6.74
CA ARG A 239 -8.01 20.78 8.09
C ARG A 239 -6.69 21.46 8.44
N ARG A 240 -5.55 20.82 8.16
CA ARG A 240 -4.22 21.42 8.36
C ARG A 240 -4.03 22.70 7.54
N ARG A 241 -4.61 22.78 6.34
CA ARG A 241 -4.55 23.96 5.46
C ARG A 241 -5.66 24.98 5.72
N ALA A 242 -6.40 24.88 6.83
CA ALA A 242 -7.56 25.72 7.16
C ALA A 242 -8.62 25.81 6.04
N ARG A 243 -8.74 24.75 5.22
CA ARG A 243 -9.74 24.63 4.15
C ARG A 243 -10.95 23.85 4.66
N ARG A 244 -12.13 24.15 4.10
CA ARG A 244 -13.36 23.41 4.41
C ARG A 244 -13.16 21.89 4.15
N PRO A 245 -13.33 21.04 5.17
CA PRO A 245 -13.10 19.59 5.05
C PRO A 245 -14.20 18.86 4.27
N GLY A 246 -15.41 19.42 4.21
CA GLY A 246 -16.59 18.83 3.56
C GLY A 246 -16.85 19.35 2.14
N SER A 247 -15.92 19.24 1.20
CA SER A 247 -16.24 19.55 -0.21
C SER A 247 -17.12 18.44 -0.81
N GLY A 248 -18.15 18.83 -1.58
CA GLY A 248 -19.08 17.91 -2.25
C GLY A 248 -18.43 16.69 -2.92
N PRO A 249 -17.33 16.83 -3.69
CA PRO A 249 -16.64 15.68 -4.28
C PRO A 249 -16.13 14.65 -3.26
N LEU A 250 -15.54 15.11 -2.15
CA LEU A 250 -15.05 14.22 -1.08
C LEU A 250 -16.20 13.46 -0.40
N VAL A 251 -17.33 14.14 -0.25
CA VAL A 251 -18.57 13.63 0.34
C VAL A 251 -19.17 12.54 -0.55
N VAL A 252 -19.10 12.69 -1.87
CA VAL A 252 -19.49 11.65 -2.84
C VAL A 252 -18.52 10.47 -2.78
N THR A 253 -17.20 10.70 -2.86
CA THR A 253 -16.19 9.63 -2.79
C THR A 253 -16.31 8.82 -1.50
N GLU A 254 -16.65 9.47 -0.39
CA GLU A 254 -16.92 8.79 0.88
C GLU A 254 -18.11 7.82 0.80
N LEU A 255 -19.24 8.26 0.22
CA LEU A 255 -20.39 7.36 0.07
C LEU A 255 -20.07 6.21 -0.87
N VAL A 256 -19.40 6.50 -1.97
CA VAL A 256 -18.93 5.48 -2.91
C VAL A 256 -18.08 4.48 -2.15
N GLY A 257 -17.14 4.93 -1.32
CA GLY A 257 -16.34 4.07 -0.45
C GLY A 257 -17.20 3.18 0.47
N VAL A 258 -18.19 3.74 1.17
CA VAL A 258 -19.10 2.96 2.02
C VAL A 258 -19.92 1.94 1.21
N VAL A 259 -20.44 2.33 0.05
CA VAL A 259 -21.18 1.44 -0.85
C VAL A 259 -20.29 0.29 -1.32
N PHE A 260 -19.03 0.55 -1.66
CA PHE A 260 -18.06 -0.50 -1.99
C PHE A 260 -17.78 -1.42 -0.80
N VAL A 261 -17.67 -0.89 0.43
CA VAL A 261 -17.46 -1.74 1.62
C VAL A 261 -18.62 -2.70 1.87
N VAL A 262 -19.86 -2.26 1.69
CA VAL A 262 -21.02 -3.05 2.14
C VAL A 262 -21.78 -3.73 0.99
N GLY A 263 -21.63 -3.21 -0.23
CA GLY A 263 -22.41 -3.62 -1.40
C GLY A 263 -22.35 -5.11 -1.68
N ALA A 264 -21.15 -5.72 -1.64
CA ALA A 264 -21.02 -7.15 -1.83
C ALA A 264 -21.73 -7.97 -0.75
N SER A 265 -21.65 -7.56 0.52
CA SER A 265 -22.35 -8.24 1.61
C SER A 265 -23.87 -8.17 1.42
N PHE A 266 -24.41 -7.06 0.90
CA PHE A 266 -25.83 -6.96 0.58
C PHE A 266 -26.25 -7.83 -0.60
N VAL A 267 -25.49 -7.82 -1.70
CA VAL A 267 -25.79 -8.66 -2.86
C VAL A 267 -25.76 -10.13 -2.45
N LEU A 268 -24.72 -10.57 -1.74
CA LEU A 268 -24.60 -11.95 -1.27
C LEU A 268 -25.66 -12.35 -0.25
N ALA A 269 -26.14 -11.41 0.56
CA ALA A 269 -27.25 -11.68 1.49
C ALA A 269 -28.55 -11.99 0.75
N VAL A 270 -28.75 -11.41 -0.44
CA VAL A 270 -29.95 -11.62 -1.27
C VAL A 270 -29.80 -12.85 -2.17
N THR A 271 -28.60 -13.08 -2.73
CA THR A 271 -28.39 -14.12 -3.75
C THR A 271 -27.84 -15.44 -3.22
N GLY A 272 -27.33 -15.46 -1.99
CA GLY A 272 -26.60 -16.59 -1.44
C GLY A 272 -27.12 -16.98 -0.06
N ALA A 273 -26.31 -16.71 0.96
CA ALA A 273 -26.62 -17.09 2.34
C ALA A 273 -27.03 -15.88 3.19
N PRO A 274 -28.09 -15.99 4.02
CA PRO A 274 -28.54 -14.91 4.91
C PRO A 274 -27.47 -14.49 5.92
N GLY A 275 -26.46 -15.33 6.18
CA GLY A 275 -25.29 -14.98 6.99
C GLY A 275 -24.53 -13.75 6.50
N HIS A 276 -24.59 -13.42 5.21
CA HIS A 276 -23.98 -12.19 4.67
C HIS A 276 -24.71 -10.91 5.13
N ALA A 277 -25.99 -10.99 5.53
CA ALA A 277 -26.69 -9.88 6.15
C ALA A 277 -26.08 -9.54 7.52
N ALA A 278 -25.63 -10.54 8.28
CA ALA A 278 -24.90 -10.30 9.54
C ALA A 278 -23.55 -9.62 9.29
N ALA A 279 -22.82 -10.00 8.23
CA ALA A 279 -21.59 -9.31 7.83
C ALA A 279 -21.86 -7.84 7.45
N ALA A 280 -22.93 -7.58 6.68
CA ALA A 280 -23.34 -6.21 6.34
C ALA A 280 -23.72 -5.40 7.60
N ALA A 281 -24.37 -6.01 8.59
CA ALA A 281 -24.69 -5.38 9.86
C ALA A 281 -23.42 -5.01 10.65
N VAL A 282 -22.45 -5.91 10.74
CA VAL A 282 -21.15 -5.64 11.38
C VAL A 282 -20.43 -4.49 10.67
N LEU A 283 -20.38 -4.49 9.34
CA LEU A 283 -19.79 -3.40 8.56
C LEU A 283 -20.52 -2.07 8.79
N GLY A 284 -21.86 -2.07 8.83
CA GLY A 284 -22.67 -0.91 9.18
C GLY A 284 -22.32 -0.36 10.56
N LEU A 285 -22.19 -1.23 11.57
CA LEU A 285 -21.78 -0.86 12.92
C LEU A 285 -20.37 -0.26 12.96
N LEU A 286 -19.43 -0.81 12.19
CA LEU A 286 -18.07 -0.27 12.06
C LEU A 286 -18.09 1.14 11.42
N VAL A 287 -18.93 1.37 10.41
CA VAL A 287 -19.11 2.72 9.83
C VAL A 287 -19.71 3.70 10.83
N VAL A 288 -20.66 3.26 11.66
CA VAL A 288 -21.20 4.07 12.78
C VAL A 288 -20.11 4.41 13.78
N ALA A 289 -19.37 3.40 14.28
CA ALA A 289 -18.29 3.59 15.23
C ALA A 289 -17.23 4.54 14.68
N TRP A 290 -16.86 4.38 13.40
CA TRP A 290 -15.96 5.29 12.71
C TRP A 290 -16.51 6.71 12.62
N GLY A 291 -17.80 6.87 12.32
CA GLY A 291 -18.47 8.17 12.33
C GLY A 291 -18.46 8.86 13.69
N VAL A 292 -18.65 8.10 14.77
CA VAL A 292 -18.57 8.59 16.15
C VAL A 292 -17.14 9.00 16.49
N LEU A 293 -16.15 8.14 16.22
CA LEU A 293 -14.73 8.40 16.49
C LEU A 293 -14.22 9.63 15.75
N THR A 294 -14.67 9.81 14.50
CA THR A 294 -14.26 10.95 13.66
C THR A 294 -15.16 12.16 13.80
N ARG A 295 -16.19 12.09 14.66
CA ARG A 295 -17.18 13.14 14.91
C ARG A 295 -17.79 13.67 13.60
N VAL A 296 -18.25 12.77 12.73
CA VAL A 296 -18.89 13.13 11.45
C VAL A 296 -20.32 12.59 11.45
N ARG A 297 -21.30 13.47 11.67
CA ARG A 297 -22.72 13.10 11.80
C ARG A 297 -23.23 12.28 10.61
N ARG A 298 -22.78 12.66 9.40
CA ARG A 298 -23.14 11.98 8.16
C ARG A 298 -22.70 10.51 8.13
N ARG A 299 -21.49 10.19 8.61
CA ARG A 299 -20.99 8.80 8.66
C ARG A 299 -21.84 7.94 9.58
N VAL A 300 -22.25 8.50 10.72
CA VAL A 300 -23.18 7.85 11.64
C VAL A 300 -24.51 7.58 10.96
N ALA A 301 -25.09 8.58 10.28
CA ALA A 301 -26.34 8.40 9.54
C ALA A 301 -26.22 7.32 8.46
N THR A 302 -25.16 7.34 7.64
CA THR A 302 -24.93 6.31 6.61
C THR A 302 -24.76 4.92 7.23
N GLY A 303 -23.97 4.79 8.30
CA GLY A 303 -23.77 3.51 8.98
C GLY A 303 -25.04 2.96 9.61
N VAL A 304 -25.88 3.82 10.19
CA VAL A 304 -27.19 3.42 10.75
C VAL A 304 -28.13 2.95 9.64
N VAL A 305 -28.20 3.66 8.51
CA VAL A 305 -29.01 3.23 7.35
C VAL A 305 -28.57 1.87 6.85
N VAL A 306 -27.26 1.65 6.72
CA VAL A 306 -26.69 0.35 6.35
C VAL A 306 -27.06 -0.73 7.36
N LEU A 307 -26.88 -0.48 8.66
CA LEU A 307 -27.19 -1.43 9.72
C LEU A 307 -28.67 -1.82 9.70
N LEU A 308 -29.57 -0.85 9.57
CA LEU A 308 -31.01 -1.09 9.49
C LEU A 308 -31.37 -1.92 8.25
N ALA A 309 -30.83 -1.58 7.08
CA ALA A 309 -31.04 -2.35 5.85
C ALA A 309 -30.56 -3.80 6.00
N ALA A 310 -29.41 -4.01 6.67
CA ALA A 310 -28.89 -5.35 6.94
C ALA A 310 -29.79 -6.17 7.88
N VAL A 311 -30.31 -5.54 8.95
CA VAL A 311 -31.27 -6.18 9.86
C VAL A 311 -32.57 -6.54 9.12
N VAL A 312 -33.06 -5.66 8.26
CA VAL A 312 -34.24 -5.95 7.42
C VAL A 312 -33.98 -7.16 6.53
N LEU A 313 -32.84 -7.23 5.84
CA LEU A 313 -32.49 -8.38 5.00
C LEU A 313 -32.36 -9.67 5.80
N LEU A 314 -31.78 -9.63 7.00
CA LEU A 314 -31.64 -10.78 7.89
C LEU A 314 -32.99 -11.40 8.28
N VAL A 315 -34.06 -10.60 8.32
CA VAL A 315 -35.42 -11.07 8.63
C VAL A 315 -36.18 -11.44 7.36
N VAL A 316 -36.12 -10.60 6.33
CA VAL A 316 -36.95 -10.75 5.12
C VAL A 316 -36.48 -11.93 4.26
N VAL A 317 -35.17 -12.11 4.06
CA VAL A 317 -34.63 -13.18 3.21
C VAL A 317 -35.08 -14.58 3.68
N PRO A 318 -34.84 -15.01 4.94
CA PRO A 318 -35.29 -16.33 5.38
C PRO A 318 -36.81 -16.46 5.41
N LEU A 319 -37.54 -15.36 5.65
CA LEU A 319 -39.01 -15.39 5.61
C LEU A 319 -39.53 -15.70 4.20
N VAL A 320 -38.87 -15.19 3.15
CA VAL A 320 -39.18 -15.48 1.75
C VAL A 320 -38.88 -16.94 1.41
N GLU A 321 -37.81 -17.53 1.95
CA GLU A 321 -37.50 -18.95 1.75
C GLU A 321 -38.53 -19.90 2.38
N LEU A 322 -39.19 -19.46 3.46
CA LEU A 322 -40.24 -20.21 4.14
C LEU A 322 -41.60 -20.10 3.44
N LEU A 323 -41.77 -19.20 2.47
CA LEU A 323 -42.99 -19.11 1.69
C LEU A 323 -43.02 -20.29 0.69
N PRO A 324 -43.99 -21.21 0.81
CA PRO A 324 -44.10 -22.31 -0.14
C PRO A 324 -44.32 -21.73 -1.54
N SER A 325 -43.81 -22.40 -2.57
CA SER A 325 -43.68 -21.96 -3.99
C SER A 325 -45.00 -21.66 -4.74
N TRP A 326 -46.08 -21.38 -4.02
CA TRP A 326 -47.41 -21.11 -4.54
C TRP A 326 -47.40 -19.77 -5.28
N GLY A 327 -47.45 -19.87 -6.61
CA GLY A 327 -47.22 -18.80 -7.57
C GLY A 327 -48.00 -17.51 -7.30
N GLY A 328 -47.37 -16.38 -7.67
CA GLY A 328 -47.97 -15.04 -7.73
C GLY A 328 -48.31 -14.42 -6.38
N ALA A 329 -49.07 -15.09 -5.52
CA ALA A 329 -49.52 -14.55 -4.24
C ALA A 329 -48.39 -14.41 -3.21
N GLY A 330 -47.44 -15.36 -3.18
CA GLY A 330 -46.28 -15.29 -2.28
C GLY A 330 -45.36 -14.11 -2.58
N THR A 331 -45.17 -13.76 -3.85
CA THR A 331 -44.41 -12.56 -4.25
C THR A 331 -45.16 -11.28 -3.90
N TRP A 332 -46.49 -11.21 -4.05
CA TRP A 332 -47.28 -10.05 -3.61
C TRP A 332 -47.30 -9.90 -2.09
N LEU A 333 -47.32 -11.00 -1.33
CA LEU A 333 -47.19 -10.98 0.13
C LEU A 333 -45.79 -10.59 0.58
N ALA A 334 -44.73 -11.01 -0.13
CA ALA A 334 -43.37 -10.55 0.14
C ALA A 334 -43.21 -9.05 -0.17
N VAL A 335 -43.81 -8.56 -1.26
CA VAL A 335 -43.87 -7.12 -1.59
C VAL A 335 -44.69 -6.36 -0.54
N ALA A 336 -45.81 -6.92 -0.08
CA ALA A 336 -46.62 -6.33 0.98
C ALA A 336 -45.90 -6.34 2.33
N GLY A 337 -45.13 -7.40 2.63
CA GLY A 337 -44.29 -7.52 3.82
C GLY A 337 -43.12 -6.55 3.79
N ALA A 338 -42.42 -6.43 2.65
CA ALA A 338 -41.39 -5.43 2.43
C ALA A 338 -41.97 -4.01 2.49
N GLY A 339 -43.15 -3.80 1.93
CA GLY A 339 -43.92 -2.56 2.04
C GLY A 339 -44.31 -2.26 3.48
N LEU A 340 -44.73 -3.27 4.26
CA LEU A 340 -45.07 -3.12 5.67
C LEU A 340 -43.83 -2.84 6.51
N VAL A 341 -42.70 -3.48 6.23
CA VAL A 341 -41.41 -3.20 6.88
C VAL A 341 -40.93 -1.80 6.52
N ALA A 342 -41.08 -1.36 5.26
CA ALA A 342 -40.79 0.00 4.83
C ALA A 342 -41.70 1.02 5.52
N VAL A 343 -43.00 0.71 5.66
CA VAL A 343 -43.97 1.53 6.39
C VAL A 343 -43.66 1.53 7.88
N LEU A 344 -43.28 0.40 8.49
CA LEU A 344 -42.87 0.35 9.89
C LEU A 344 -41.57 1.11 10.10
N ALA A 345 -40.60 1.00 9.21
CA ALA A 345 -39.37 1.78 9.24
C ALA A 345 -39.67 3.28 9.07
N ALA A 346 -40.57 3.66 8.17
CA ALA A 346 -41.03 5.03 8.01
C ALA A 346 -41.78 5.53 9.26
N THR A 347 -42.65 4.71 9.84
CA THR A 347 -43.41 5.01 11.07
C THR A 347 -42.49 5.09 12.29
N PHE A 348 -41.46 4.25 12.37
CA PHE A 348 -40.41 4.32 13.39
C PHE A 348 -39.49 5.51 13.16
N LEU A 349 -39.24 5.91 11.91
CA LEU A 349 -38.55 7.17 11.58
C LEU A 349 -39.40 8.38 11.96
N GLU A 350 -40.72 8.31 11.86
CA GLU A 350 -41.65 9.40 12.14
C GLU A 350 -41.97 9.53 13.64
N ARG A 351 -42.22 8.42 14.33
CA ARG A 351 -42.25 8.34 15.81
C ARG A 351 -40.89 8.61 16.42
N GLY A 352 -39.85 8.14 15.74
CA GLY A 352 -38.46 8.53 15.98
C GLY A 352 -38.32 10.03 15.87
N ARG A 353 -38.80 10.69 14.81
CA ARG A 353 -38.77 12.15 14.64
C ARG A 353 -39.47 12.89 15.77
N ALA A 354 -40.59 12.37 16.27
CA ALA A 354 -41.32 12.92 17.41
C ALA A 354 -40.54 12.79 18.74
N ALA A 355 -40.01 11.60 19.06
CA ALA A 355 -39.20 11.36 20.26
C ALA A 355 -37.78 11.98 20.18
N VAL A 356 -37.25 12.06 18.96
CA VAL A 356 -35.97 12.67 18.63
C VAL A 356 -36.11 14.18 18.67
N SER A 357 -37.22 14.83 18.33
CA SER A 357 -37.34 16.30 18.43
C SER A 357 -36.92 16.87 19.80
N GLY A 358 -37.23 16.17 20.90
CA GLY A 358 -36.79 16.52 22.26
C GLY A 358 -35.37 16.06 22.64
N ARG A 359 -34.85 14.98 22.04
CA ARG A 359 -33.45 14.49 22.23
C ARG A 359 -32.46 15.06 21.21
N TRP A 360 -32.95 15.66 20.13
CA TRP A 360 -32.21 16.19 18.99
C TRP A 360 -31.68 17.57 19.31
N SER A 361 -32.34 18.36 20.14
CA SER A 361 -31.74 19.55 20.75
C SER A 361 -30.50 19.13 21.55
N VAL A 362 -30.64 18.14 22.46
CA VAL A 362 -29.53 17.61 23.29
C VAL A 362 -28.43 16.97 22.45
N TRP A 363 -28.77 16.19 21.41
CA TRP A 363 -27.78 15.62 20.50
C TRP A 363 -27.15 16.69 19.61
N LYS A 364 -27.90 17.66 19.09
CA LYS A 364 -27.37 18.78 18.29
C LYS A 364 -26.45 19.67 19.10
N GLU A 365 -26.70 19.81 20.39
CA GLU A 365 -25.87 20.51 21.38
C GLU A 365 -24.61 19.69 21.69
N ARG A 366 -24.74 18.39 21.99
CA ARG A 366 -23.58 17.48 22.23
C ARG A 366 -22.73 17.19 20.99
N THR A 367 -23.31 17.28 19.81
CA THR A 367 -22.61 17.08 18.53
C THR A 367 -22.44 18.40 17.78
N GLY A 368 -22.65 19.55 18.44
CA GLY A 368 -22.52 20.88 17.85
C GLY A 368 -21.15 21.09 17.22
N ASP A 369 -20.13 20.49 17.83
CA ASP A 369 -18.73 20.54 17.41
C ASP A 369 -18.34 19.39 16.46
N TRP A 370 -19.33 18.65 15.92
CA TRP A 370 -19.10 17.53 15.00
C TRP A 370 -19.23 18.03 13.55
N GLU A 371 -18.29 17.55 12.72
CA GLU A 371 -17.77 18.17 11.48
C GLU A 371 -17.03 19.50 11.66
#